data_AF-A0A3P8NQE1-F1
#
_entry.id   AF-A0A3P8NQE1-F1
#
_cell.length_a   1.000
_cell.length_b   1.000
_cell.length_c   1.000
_cell.angle_alpha   90.00
_cell.angle_beta   90.00
_cell.angle_gamma   90.00
#
_symmetry.space_group_name_H-M   'P 1'
#
loop_
_entity.id
_entity.type
_entity.pdbx_description
1 polymer ?
#
loop_
_entity_poly.entity_id
_entity_poly.type
_entity_poly.pdbx_seq_one_letter_code
_entity_poly.pdbx_strand_id
1 'polypeptide(L)'
;MLEIQAAASSIDDSEVKPGPNTPDINPKDVKKVIQLPSSFIPEVKNECAQIFYRFKCPGSGLFHCILTGLVFDMTREAELLYKIIQWDESVLQPAGKMAAGPLFDIKCCEDAVRQLHFPHCVKTQEALLSDGLLSVAHFTDDAMSFIKPLKITDTHVIVDNPHLSAFGLVLDFLMGIWNKQVKGQVLLFLSPPNHAKQTQNINVLLLPRNIPMTEVSKHHQPSHFILVPSACNLIKNTTYTVHCPVANKIQPKRAEFDMEFGPNYSPTFVIRLPMNTDEVTLTIRDQTDTEVWEHEADLTDHLPFSADGRIPAEKIMVMLLDILEDLNDEEFKKFKWHLKTEVWNNISPIKENYLSKADRNDTVDLMVQTYEITGAVQVMENILKTICRNDLVKKLSTLRH
;
A
#
# COMPACT_ATOMS: atom_id res chain seq x y z
N MET A 1 56.91 -49.06 -21.09
CA MET A 1 56.37 -49.42 -19.77
C MET A 1 54.87 -49.16 -19.83
N LEU A 2 54.13 -50.26 -20.09
CA LEU A 2 52.67 -50.51 -19.97
C LEU A 2 51.73 -49.31 -20.30
N GLU A 3 51.19 -49.15 -21.53
CA GLU A 3 50.11 -49.90 -22.23
C GLU A 3 48.72 -49.75 -21.55
N ILE A 4 47.56 -49.48 -22.19
CA ILE A 4 47.10 -49.61 -23.58
C ILE A 4 45.76 -48.84 -23.81
N GLN A 5 45.64 -48.30 -25.03
CA GLN A 5 44.51 -48.05 -25.96
C GLN A 5 43.07 -47.66 -25.56
N ALA A 6 42.56 -46.74 -26.40
CA ALA A 6 41.16 -46.48 -26.72
C ALA A 6 40.51 -47.61 -27.55
N ALA A 7 39.19 -47.77 -27.43
CA ALA A 7 38.33 -48.34 -28.46
C ALA A 7 36.93 -47.72 -28.39
N ALA A 8 36.45 -47.25 -29.54
CA ALA A 8 35.06 -46.89 -29.78
C ALA A 8 34.28 -48.14 -30.22
N SER A 9 33.01 -48.27 -29.81
CA SER A 9 32.04 -49.16 -30.47
C SER A 9 30.65 -48.53 -30.47
N SER A 10 29.98 -48.68 -31.60
CA SER A 10 28.73 -48.07 -32.03
C SER A 10 27.51 -48.98 -31.86
N ILE A 11 26.32 -48.35 -31.78
CA ILE A 11 24.95 -48.84 -32.12
C ILE A 11 24.28 -49.82 -31.14
N ASP A 12 23.13 -49.43 -30.58
CA ASP A 12 21.86 -50.14 -30.89
C ASP A 12 20.61 -49.27 -30.58
N ASP A 13 19.75 -49.14 -31.59
CA ASP A 13 18.39 -48.61 -31.51
C ASP A 13 17.46 -49.77 -31.15
N SER A 14 16.93 -49.78 -29.93
CA SER A 14 15.88 -50.74 -29.56
C SER A 14 14.70 -50.02 -28.91
N GLU A 15 13.57 -50.06 -29.62
CA GLU A 15 12.22 -49.71 -29.21
C GLU A 15 11.89 -50.05 -27.75
N VAL A 16 11.50 -49.05 -26.96
CA VAL A 16 10.81 -49.26 -25.69
C VAL A 16 9.32 -48.94 -25.89
N LYS A 17 8.49 -49.99 -25.84
CA LYS A 17 7.02 -49.91 -25.87
C LYS A 17 6.49 -49.13 -24.66
N PRO A 18 5.36 -48.39 -24.78
CA PRO A 18 4.74 -47.71 -23.65
C PRO A 18 4.05 -48.72 -22.72
N GLY A 19 4.43 -48.72 -21.44
CA GLY A 19 3.71 -49.42 -20.38
C GLY A 19 2.45 -48.64 -19.96
N PRO A 20 1.38 -49.32 -19.51
CA PRO A 20 0.12 -48.68 -19.15
C PRO A 20 0.14 -48.18 -17.70
N ASN A 21 -0.68 -47.15 -17.45
CA ASN A 21 -1.11 -46.61 -16.15
C ASN A 21 -0.26 -45.48 -15.54
N THR A 22 -0.27 -44.32 -16.20
CA THR A 22 -0.33 -43.04 -15.48
C THR A 22 -1.79 -42.73 -15.15
N PRO A 23 -2.15 -42.36 -13.90
CA PRO A 23 -3.50 -41.92 -13.58
C PRO A 23 -3.84 -40.70 -14.44
N ASP A 24 -5.01 -40.73 -15.08
CA ASP A 24 -5.60 -39.56 -15.75
C ASP A 24 -5.77 -38.44 -14.72
N ILE A 25 -4.83 -37.50 -14.69
CA ILE A 25 -5.05 -36.22 -14.04
C ILE A 25 -5.98 -35.46 -14.97
N ASN A 26 -7.24 -35.35 -14.55
CA ASN A 26 -8.25 -34.55 -15.22
C ASN A 26 -7.67 -33.14 -15.47
N PRO A 27 -7.65 -32.63 -16.72
CA PRO A 27 -7.13 -31.29 -17.02
C PRO A 27 -7.85 -30.15 -16.30
N LYS A 28 -8.98 -30.44 -15.62
CA LYS A 28 -9.71 -29.51 -14.74
C LYS A 28 -9.08 -29.32 -13.36
N ASP A 29 -8.14 -30.17 -12.95
CA ASP A 29 -7.44 -30.04 -11.65
C ASP A 29 -6.11 -29.27 -11.75
N VAL A 30 -5.83 -28.67 -12.91
CA VAL A 30 -4.62 -27.86 -13.16
C VAL A 30 -5.04 -26.43 -13.52
N LYS A 31 -4.72 -25.50 -12.60
CA LYS A 31 -4.97 -24.04 -12.60
C LYS A 31 -6.37 -23.63 -12.09
N LYS A 32 -6.49 -23.53 -10.75
CA LYS A 32 -7.24 -22.41 -10.17
C LYS A 32 -6.62 -21.14 -10.78
N VAL A 33 -7.31 -20.53 -11.75
CA VAL A 33 -6.93 -19.22 -12.27
C VAL A 33 -6.89 -18.32 -11.05
N ILE A 34 -5.71 -17.87 -10.65
CA ILE A 34 -5.58 -16.82 -9.65
C ILE A 34 -6.15 -15.60 -10.35
N GLN A 35 -7.42 -15.30 -10.08
CA GLN A 35 -8.06 -14.11 -10.61
C GLN A 35 -7.44 -12.93 -9.88
N LEU A 36 -6.52 -12.22 -10.55
CA LEU A 36 -5.94 -11.00 -10.04
C LEU A 36 -7.09 -9.99 -9.83
N PRO A 37 -7.15 -9.30 -8.67
CA PRO A 37 -8.17 -8.29 -8.46
C PRO A 37 -8.09 -7.22 -9.55
N SER A 38 -9.22 -6.81 -10.11
CA SER A 38 -9.30 -5.60 -10.92
C SER A 38 -9.31 -4.38 -10.01
N SER A 39 -8.44 -3.41 -10.26
CA SER A 39 -8.40 -2.18 -9.46
C SER A 39 -9.55 -1.25 -9.82
N PHE A 40 -10.03 -0.49 -8.84
CA PHE A 40 -10.99 0.59 -9.05
C PHE A 40 -10.72 1.77 -8.12
N ILE A 41 -11.11 2.96 -8.58
CA ILE A 41 -11.16 4.18 -7.78
C ILE A 41 -12.63 4.41 -7.39
N PRO A 42 -12.99 4.38 -6.10
CA PRO A 42 -14.34 4.72 -5.69
C PRO A 42 -14.63 6.19 -5.97
N GLU A 43 -15.90 6.51 -6.22
CA GLU A 43 -16.34 7.89 -6.12
C GLU A 43 -16.29 8.34 -4.66
N VAL A 44 -15.66 9.48 -4.40
CA VAL A 44 -15.48 10.03 -3.04
C VAL A 44 -16.45 11.19 -2.83
N LYS A 45 -17.29 11.10 -1.78
CA LYS A 45 -18.17 12.19 -1.35
C LYS A 45 -17.79 12.66 0.05
N ASN A 46 -17.77 13.97 0.23
CA ASN A 46 -17.52 14.60 1.52
C ASN A 46 -18.82 15.18 2.06
N GLU A 47 -19.36 14.59 3.12
CA GLU A 47 -20.60 15.03 3.77
C GLU A 47 -20.34 15.19 5.26
N CYS A 48 -20.62 16.38 5.82
CA CYS A 48 -20.60 16.66 7.26
C CYS A 48 -19.38 16.06 8.01
N ALA A 49 -18.17 16.35 7.53
CA ALA A 49 -16.89 15.83 8.03
C ALA A 49 -16.59 14.33 7.80
N GLN A 50 -17.53 13.53 7.28
CA GLN A 50 -17.28 12.11 6.91
C GLN A 50 -16.95 11.96 5.41
N ILE A 51 -16.10 10.98 5.10
CA ILE A 51 -15.80 10.57 3.73
C ILE A 51 -16.62 9.32 3.41
N PHE A 52 -17.33 9.36 2.29
CA PHE A 52 -18.07 8.22 1.76
C PHE A 52 -17.43 7.77 0.46
N TYR A 53 -17.25 6.46 0.33
CA TYR A 53 -16.75 5.80 -0.86
C TYR A 53 -17.91 5.06 -1.53
N ARG A 54 -18.06 5.24 -2.84
CA ARG A 54 -19.07 4.57 -3.64
C ARG A 54 -18.45 3.84 -4.82
N PHE A 55 -18.84 2.59 -5.03
CA PHE A 55 -18.44 1.81 -6.19
C PHE A 55 -19.62 1.09 -6.82
N LYS A 56 -19.83 1.32 -8.12
CA LYS A 56 -20.81 0.59 -8.92
C LYS A 56 -20.11 -0.60 -9.58
N CYS A 57 -20.22 -1.75 -8.96
CA CYS A 57 -19.59 -2.97 -9.44
C CYS A 57 -20.33 -3.47 -10.69
N PRO A 58 -19.63 -3.72 -11.82
CA PRO A 58 -20.26 -4.09 -13.09
C PRO A 58 -20.71 -5.56 -13.16
N GLY A 59 -20.33 -6.42 -12.20
CA GLY A 59 -20.61 -7.84 -12.27
C GLY A 59 -19.81 -8.68 -11.29
N SER A 60 -19.80 -9.99 -11.49
CA SER A 60 -19.01 -10.91 -10.67
C SER A 60 -17.50 -10.72 -10.89
N GLY A 61 -16.71 -10.72 -9.82
CA GLY A 61 -15.25 -10.61 -9.92
C GLY A 61 -14.62 -10.10 -8.63
N LEU A 62 -13.30 -10.07 -8.61
CA LEU A 62 -12.51 -9.57 -7.48
C LEU A 62 -12.09 -8.13 -7.75
N PHE A 63 -12.42 -7.20 -6.88
CA PHE A 63 -12.23 -5.76 -7.09
C PHE A 63 -11.45 -5.12 -5.95
N HIS A 64 -10.30 -4.50 -6.25
CA HIS A 64 -9.43 -3.85 -5.27
C HIS A 64 -9.61 -2.32 -5.29
N CYS A 65 -9.99 -1.75 -4.15
CA CYS A 65 -10.10 -0.31 -3.96
C CYS A 65 -8.72 0.28 -3.72
N ILE A 66 -8.25 1.12 -4.64
CA ILE A 66 -6.92 1.72 -4.53
C ILE A 66 -6.78 2.74 -3.38
N LEU A 67 -7.89 3.35 -2.93
CA LEU A 67 -7.84 4.40 -1.91
C LEU A 67 -7.81 3.80 -0.50
N THR A 68 -8.54 2.71 -0.30
CA THR A 68 -8.69 2.10 1.04
C THR A 68 -8.00 0.75 1.18
N GLY A 69 -7.52 0.15 0.09
CA GLY A 69 -6.95 -1.19 0.08
C GLY A 69 -7.95 -2.32 0.33
N LEU A 70 -9.26 -2.04 0.40
CA LEU A 70 -10.27 -3.09 0.52
C LEU A 70 -10.36 -3.89 -0.78
N VAL A 71 -10.53 -5.20 -0.68
CA VAL A 71 -10.88 -6.04 -1.84
C VAL A 71 -12.26 -6.65 -1.64
N PHE A 72 -13.11 -6.53 -2.65
CA PHE A 72 -14.46 -7.07 -2.69
C PHE A 72 -14.52 -8.21 -3.70
N ASP A 73 -14.86 -9.42 -3.25
CA ASP A 73 -15.18 -10.54 -4.14
C ASP A 73 -16.69 -10.54 -4.39
N MET A 74 -17.08 -10.06 -5.57
CA MET A 74 -18.46 -9.80 -5.95
C MET A 74 -19.04 -10.98 -6.73
N THR A 75 -20.30 -11.34 -6.46
CA THR A 75 -21.01 -12.42 -7.16
C THR A 75 -21.88 -11.93 -8.31
N ARG A 76 -22.20 -10.62 -8.33
CA ARG A 76 -23.15 -9.98 -9.26
C ARG A 76 -22.92 -8.47 -9.30
N GLU A 77 -23.59 -7.82 -10.25
CA GLU A 77 -23.68 -6.36 -10.31
C GLU A 77 -24.37 -5.82 -9.05
N ALA A 78 -23.78 -4.81 -8.41
CA ALA A 78 -24.29 -4.16 -7.22
C ALA A 78 -23.61 -2.81 -6.96
N GLU A 79 -24.24 -1.96 -6.15
CA GLU A 79 -23.64 -0.72 -5.65
C GLU A 79 -23.11 -0.95 -4.22
N LEU A 80 -21.83 -0.67 -4.00
CA LEU A 80 -21.18 -0.64 -2.69
C LEU A 80 -21.11 0.80 -2.20
N LEU A 81 -21.52 1.00 -0.94
CA LEU A 81 -21.36 2.24 -0.20
C LEU A 81 -20.64 1.92 1.10
N TYR A 82 -19.51 2.57 1.35
CA TYR A 82 -18.77 2.33 2.57
C TYR A 82 -18.08 3.60 3.07
N LYS A 83 -17.76 3.60 4.36
CA LYS A 83 -17.05 4.69 5.04
C LYS A 83 -16.22 4.14 6.18
N ILE A 84 -15.26 4.93 6.63
CA ILE A 84 -14.54 4.65 7.88
C ILE A 84 -15.29 5.31 9.03
N ILE A 85 -15.54 4.53 10.08
CA ILE A 85 -16.14 4.98 11.33
C ILE A 85 -15.15 4.82 12.48
N GLN A 86 -15.44 5.47 13.59
CA GLN A 86 -14.58 5.44 14.77
C GLN A 86 -14.76 4.13 15.55
N TRP A 87 -13.66 3.57 16.02
CA TRP A 87 -13.66 2.48 16.99
C TRP A 87 -14.21 2.94 18.34
N ASP A 88 -15.06 2.12 18.94
CA ASP A 88 -15.33 2.19 20.38
C ASP A 88 -14.32 1.29 21.11
N GLU A 89 -13.31 1.89 21.74
CA GLU A 89 -12.30 1.11 22.47
C GLU A 89 -12.87 0.46 23.73
N SER A 90 -13.96 1.00 24.29
CA SER A 90 -14.56 0.48 25.53
C SER A 90 -15.10 -0.94 25.35
N VAL A 91 -15.41 -1.35 24.12
CA VAL A 91 -15.86 -2.70 23.81
C VAL A 91 -14.71 -3.65 23.43
N LEU A 92 -13.57 -3.12 22.97
CA LEU A 92 -12.40 -3.93 22.61
C LEU A 92 -11.59 -4.37 23.85
N GLN A 93 -11.40 -3.46 24.80
CA GLN A 93 -10.57 -3.71 25.99
C GLN A 93 -11.06 -4.92 26.82
N PRO A 94 -12.37 -5.07 27.12
CA PRO A 94 -12.87 -6.24 27.86
C PRO A 94 -12.71 -7.56 27.11
N ALA A 95 -12.67 -7.52 25.77
CA ALA A 95 -12.44 -8.69 24.93
C ALA A 95 -10.95 -9.05 24.79
N GLY A 96 -10.04 -8.28 25.40
CA GLY A 96 -8.60 -8.47 25.25
C GLY A 96 -8.12 -8.21 23.82
N LYS A 97 -8.81 -7.33 23.09
CA LYS A 97 -8.51 -7.00 21.69
C LYS A 97 -8.06 -5.55 21.57
N MET A 98 -7.33 -5.26 20.49
CA MET A 98 -7.01 -3.90 20.07
C MET A 98 -7.20 -3.74 18.57
N ALA A 99 -7.47 -2.52 18.10
CA ALA A 99 -7.61 -2.24 16.68
C ALA A 99 -6.30 -2.51 15.92
N ALA A 100 -6.43 -2.99 14.69
CA ALA A 100 -5.32 -3.32 13.79
C ALA A 100 -5.52 -2.76 12.37
N GLY A 101 -6.55 -1.95 12.20
CA GLY A 101 -6.92 -1.29 10.96
C GLY A 101 -8.13 -0.37 11.16
N PRO A 102 -8.51 0.39 10.13
CA PRO A 102 -9.75 1.16 10.13
C PRO A 102 -10.99 0.26 10.34
N LEU A 103 -12.03 0.82 10.96
CA LEU A 103 -13.36 0.20 11.06
C LEU A 103 -14.21 0.68 9.89
N PHE A 104 -14.61 -0.23 9.01
CA PHE A 104 -15.37 0.08 7.80
C PHE A 104 -16.84 -0.27 8.00
N ASP A 105 -17.73 0.72 7.89
CA ASP A 105 -19.18 0.51 7.73
C ASP A 105 -19.47 0.30 6.24
N ILE A 106 -19.85 -0.92 5.85
CA ILE A 106 -20.01 -1.36 4.46
C ILE A 106 -21.47 -1.72 4.21
N LYS A 107 -22.06 -1.16 3.16
CA LYS A 107 -23.45 -1.37 2.75
C LYS A 107 -23.50 -1.80 1.28
N CYS A 108 -24.25 -2.86 1.01
CA CYS A 108 -24.56 -3.36 -0.33
C CYS A 108 -25.91 -4.08 -0.31
N CYS A 109 -26.39 -4.48 -1.48
CA CYS A 109 -27.45 -5.48 -1.57
C CYS A 109 -26.98 -6.82 -0.96
N GLU A 110 -27.88 -7.52 -0.28
CA GLU A 110 -27.62 -8.85 0.30
C GLU A 110 -27.10 -9.84 -0.78
N ASP A 111 -26.21 -10.74 -0.36
CA ASP A 111 -25.59 -11.81 -1.16
C ASP A 111 -24.72 -11.34 -2.36
N ALA A 112 -24.49 -10.04 -2.51
CA ALA A 112 -23.66 -9.50 -3.59
C ALA A 112 -22.15 -9.66 -3.33
N VAL A 113 -21.74 -9.67 -2.06
CA VAL A 113 -20.34 -9.79 -1.63
C VAL A 113 -20.11 -11.20 -1.09
N ARG A 114 -19.30 -12.00 -1.79
CA ARG A 114 -18.88 -13.33 -1.33
C ARG A 114 -17.79 -13.24 -0.28
N GLN A 115 -16.77 -12.43 -0.51
CA GLN A 115 -15.61 -12.30 0.38
C GLN A 115 -15.21 -10.83 0.54
N LEU A 116 -14.69 -10.49 1.71
CA LEU A 116 -14.03 -9.22 1.97
C LEU A 116 -12.57 -9.48 2.32
N HIS A 117 -11.67 -8.71 1.71
CA HIS A 117 -10.27 -8.71 2.08
C HIS A 117 -9.90 -7.37 2.71
N PHE A 118 -9.42 -7.41 3.94
CA PHE A 118 -9.03 -6.23 4.70
C PHE A 118 -7.52 -6.06 4.68
N PRO A 119 -7.00 -4.87 4.33
CA PRO A 119 -5.57 -4.62 4.34
C PRO A 119 -5.04 -4.61 5.78
N HIS A 120 -3.94 -5.32 6.02
CA HIS A 120 -3.22 -5.28 7.29
C HIS A 120 -1.79 -4.77 7.11
N CYS A 121 -1.26 -4.21 8.19
CA CYS A 121 0.12 -3.75 8.27
C CYS A 121 1.03 -4.70 9.05
N VAL A 122 0.52 -5.81 9.60
CA VAL A 122 1.33 -6.79 10.33
C VAL A 122 2.16 -7.64 9.35
N LYS A 123 3.41 -7.97 9.71
CA LYS A 123 4.25 -8.86 8.89
C LYS A 123 3.70 -10.28 8.90
N THR A 124 3.58 -10.89 7.73
CA THR A 124 2.92 -12.21 7.53
C THR A 124 3.53 -13.33 8.34
N GLN A 125 4.86 -13.34 8.46
CA GLN A 125 5.54 -14.36 9.24
C GLN A 125 5.07 -14.33 10.71
N GLU A 126 4.84 -13.14 11.26
CA GLU A 126 4.31 -12.97 12.62
C GLU A 126 2.81 -13.32 12.71
N ALA A 127 2.05 -13.05 11.66
CA ALA A 127 0.61 -13.37 11.58
C ALA A 127 0.34 -14.88 11.43
N LEU A 128 1.21 -15.62 10.75
CA LEU A 128 1.09 -17.07 10.56
C LEU A 128 1.68 -17.88 11.73
N LEU A 129 2.65 -17.34 12.46
CA LEU A 129 3.28 -18.01 13.62
C LEU A 129 2.39 -18.00 14.88
N SER A 130 1.32 -17.21 14.89
CA SER A 130 0.42 -17.07 16.03
C SER A 130 -1.02 -17.29 15.56
N ASP A 131 -1.49 -18.55 15.55
CA ASP A 131 -2.89 -18.86 15.25
C ASP A 131 -3.79 -18.01 16.16
N GLY A 132 -4.69 -17.23 15.55
CA GLY A 132 -5.56 -16.29 16.25
C GLY A 132 -5.06 -14.85 16.39
N LEU A 133 -3.82 -14.51 15.99
CA LEU A 133 -3.27 -13.16 16.19
C LEU A 133 -4.15 -12.07 15.56
N LEU A 134 -4.58 -12.28 14.31
CA LEU A 134 -5.49 -11.38 13.59
C LEU A 134 -6.87 -12.02 13.50
N SER A 135 -7.89 -11.22 13.82
CA SER A 135 -9.30 -11.56 13.59
C SER A 135 -10.05 -10.33 13.09
N VAL A 136 -11.27 -10.53 12.58
CA VAL A 136 -12.13 -9.43 12.13
C VAL A 136 -13.23 -9.24 13.15
N ALA A 137 -13.29 -8.06 13.79
CA ALA A 137 -14.45 -7.66 14.58
C ALA A 137 -15.58 -7.31 13.63
N HIS A 138 -16.78 -7.77 13.96
CA HIS A 138 -18.01 -7.57 13.20
C HIS A 138 -19.09 -7.07 14.15
N PHE A 139 -19.66 -5.91 13.84
CA PHE A 139 -20.68 -5.25 14.65
C PHE A 139 -22.03 -5.34 13.94
N THR A 140 -22.99 -6.00 14.57
CA THR A 140 -24.39 -5.98 14.14
C THR A 140 -25.22 -5.13 15.11
N ASP A 141 -26.49 -4.90 14.79
CA ASP A 141 -27.41 -4.18 15.67
C ASP A 141 -27.55 -4.83 17.06
N ASP A 142 -27.28 -6.14 17.15
CA ASP A 142 -27.50 -6.94 18.36
C ASP A 142 -26.23 -7.22 19.18
N ALA A 143 -25.03 -7.24 18.57
CA ALA A 143 -23.77 -7.50 19.29
C ALA A 143 -22.50 -7.27 18.44
N MET A 144 -21.36 -7.17 19.13
CA MET A 144 -20.03 -7.40 18.54
C MET A 144 -19.68 -8.89 18.56
N SER A 145 -19.14 -9.39 17.45
CA SER A 145 -18.60 -10.74 17.31
C SER A 145 -17.21 -10.71 16.64
N PHE A 146 -16.46 -11.82 16.74
CA PHE A 146 -15.15 -11.98 16.09
C PHE A 146 -15.19 -13.11 15.07
N ILE A 147 -14.83 -12.77 13.83
CA ILE A 147 -14.76 -13.69 12.71
C ILE A 147 -13.32 -14.18 12.56
N LYS A 148 -13.14 -15.51 12.52
CA LYS A 148 -11.84 -16.12 12.22
C LYS A 148 -11.53 -15.92 10.73
N PRO A 149 -10.33 -15.44 10.36
CA PRO A 149 -9.94 -15.31 8.96
C PRO A 149 -10.01 -16.66 8.23
N LEU A 150 -10.49 -16.65 6.99
CA LEU A 150 -10.37 -17.76 6.06
C LEU A 150 -8.91 -17.96 5.64
N LYS A 151 -8.22 -16.84 5.37
CA LYS A 151 -6.82 -16.81 4.96
C LYS A 151 -6.19 -15.47 5.33
N ILE A 152 -4.92 -15.50 5.73
CA ILE A 152 -4.08 -14.31 5.90
C ILE A 152 -2.99 -14.38 4.84
N THR A 153 -2.83 -13.30 4.07
CA THR A 153 -1.81 -13.14 3.01
C THR A 153 -0.74 -12.14 3.48
N ASP A 154 0.16 -11.70 2.59
CA ASP A 154 1.17 -10.71 2.96
C ASP A 154 0.65 -9.29 3.18
N THR A 155 -0.58 -9.04 2.73
CA THR A 155 -1.18 -7.71 2.70
C THR A 155 -2.63 -7.70 3.17
N HIS A 156 -3.35 -8.83 3.10
CA HIS A 156 -4.77 -8.88 3.40
C HIS A 156 -5.19 -10.07 4.27
N VAL A 157 -6.20 -9.83 5.11
CA VAL A 157 -6.99 -10.82 5.84
C VAL A 157 -8.30 -11.04 5.07
N ILE A 158 -8.58 -12.30 4.71
CA ILE A 158 -9.75 -12.69 3.90
C ILE A 158 -10.81 -13.30 4.81
N VAL A 159 -12.06 -12.83 4.69
CA VAL A 159 -13.24 -13.40 5.35
C VAL A 159 -14.32 -13.76 4.33
N ASP A 160 -15.09 -14.81 4.63
CA ASP A 160 -16.12 -15.37 3.77
C ASP A 160 -17.52 -14.99 4.27
N ASN A 161 -18.43 -14.76 3.33
CA ASN A 161 -19.84 -14.45 3.52
C ASN A 161 -20.16 -13.46 4.65
N PRO A 162 -19.63 -12.21 4.59
CA PRO A 162 -19.91 -11.22 5.62
C PRO A 162 -21.34 -10.70 5.48
N HIS A 163 -22.16 -10.85 6.53
CA HIS A 163 -23.40 -10.08 6.66
C HIS A 163 -23.05 -8.59 6.74
N LEU A 164 -23.33 -7.81 5.72
CA LEU A 164 -22.73 -6.49 5.56
C LEU A 164 -23.16 -5.48 6.64
N SER A 165 -22.20 -5.05 7.45
CA SER A 165 -22.33 -4.01 8.47
C SER A 165 -20.95 -3.36 8.73
N ALA A 166 -20.59 -3.08 9.98
CA ALA A 166 -19.27 -2.57 10.35
C ALA A 166 -18.25 -3.68 10.67
N PHE A 167 -17.09 -3.61 10.01
CA PHE A 167 -15.99 -4.56 10.13
C PHE A 167 -14.64 -3.89 10.34
N GLY A 168 -13.82 -4.43 11.22
CA GLY A 168 -12.47 -3.93 11.43
C GLY A 168 -11.51 -5.01 11.89
N LEU A 169 -10.24 -4.89 11.49
CA LEU A 169 -9.22 -5.82 11.95
C LEU A 169 -8.88 -5.55 13.41
N VAL A 170 -8.74 -6.63 14.17
CA VAL A 170 -8.30 -6.59 15.57
C VAL A 170 -7.18 -7.58 15.83
N LEU A 171 -6.35 -7.24 16.81
CA LEU A 171 -5.25 -8.03 17.32
C LEU A 171 -5.52 -8.49 18.75
N ASP A 172 -5.08 -9.69 19.11
CA ASP A 172 -5.11 -10.18 20.49
C ASP A 172 -4.07 -9.48 21.37
N PHE A 173 -4.53 -8.66 22.30
CA PHE A 173 -3.70 -7.94 23.27
C PHE A 173 -2.98 -8.89 24.23
N LEU A 174 -3.66 -9.98 24.65
CA LEU A 174 -3.14 -10.96 25.61
C LEU A 174 -1.94 -11.76 25.08
N MET A 175 -1.72 -11.80 23.77
CA MET A 175 -0.62 -12.54 23.14
C MET A 175 0.70 -11.76 23.04
N GLY A 176 0.83 -10.61 23.72
CA GLY A 176 2.14 -10.00 23.97
C GLY A 176 2.77 -9.27 22.78
N ILE A 177 2.00 -8.49 22.01
CA ILE A 177 2.43 -7.75 20.81
C ILE A 177 3.35 -6.54 21.12
N TRP A 178 3.98 -6.50 22.30
CA TRP A 178 4.64 -5.29 22.82
C TRP A 178 5.85 -4.80 22.00
N ASN A 179 6.38 -5.58 21.06
CA ASN A 179 7.55 -5.23 20.25
C ASN A 179 7.47 -5.70 18.78
N LYS A 180 6.27 -5.91 18.22
CA LYS A 180 6.15 -6.38 16.83
C LYS A 180 6.28 -5.24 15.83
N GLN A 181 6.96 -5.53 14.72
CA GLN A 181 7.21 -4.55 13.67
C GLN A 181 6.06 -4.57 12.65
N VAL A 182 5.48 -3.41 12.39
CA VAL A 182 4.40 -3.20 11.42
C VAL A 182 4.90 -2.42 10.22
N LYS A 183 4.29 -2.67 9.06
CA LYS A 183 4.42 -1.83 7.86
C LYS A 183 3.83 -0.46 8.19
N GLY A 184 4.69 0.54 8.29
CA GLY A 184 4.31 1.93 8.55
C GLY A 184 4.38 2.77 7.29
N GLN A 185 3.99 4.03 7.43
CA GLN A 185 4.14 5.08 6.44
C GLN A 185 4.53 6.41 7.11
N VAL A 186 5.35 7.19 6.42
CA VAL A 186 5.72 8.57 6.77
C VAL A 186 4.98 9.50 5.82
N LEU A 187 4.13 10.36 6.37
CA LEU A 187 3.41 11.37 5.59
C LEU A 187 3.88 12.77 5.98
N LEU A 188 4.07 13.61 4.97
CA LEU A 188 4.53 14.98 5.13
C LEU A 188 3.45 15.94 4.64
N PHE A 189 3.07 16.90 5.49
CA PHE A 189 2.15 17.96 5.12
C PHE A 189 2.76 19.32 5.42
N LEU A 190 2.94 20.13 4.39
CA LEU A 190 3.45 21.47 4.52
C LEU A 190 2.31 22.46 4.74
N SER A 191 2.34 23.07 5.92
CA SER A 191 1.35 24.06 6.35
C SER A 191 1.51 25.36 5.56
N PRO A 192 0.44 26.16 5.39
CA PRO A 192 0.54 27.48 4.80
C PRO A 192 1.63 28.34 5.48
N PRO A 193 2.46 29.06 4.72
CA PRO A 193 3.52 29.89 5.28
C PRO A 193 3.00 30.94 6.25
N ASN A 194 3.74 31.16 7.34
CA ASN A 194 3.48 32.24 8.28
C ASN A 194 4.34 33.46 7.93
N HIS A 195 3.79 34.35 7.11
CA HIS A 195 4.47 35.58 6.67
C HIS A 195 4.86 36.52 7.81
N ALA A 196 4.09 36.57 8.90
CA ALA A 196 4.39 37.43 10.04
C ALA A 196 5.65 36.99 10.79
N LYS A 197 5.89 35.67 10.85
CA LYS A 197 7.07 35.08 11.49
C LYS A 197 8.19 34.71 10.53
N GLN A 198 7.96 34.82 9.22
CA GLN A 198 8.89 34.38 8.17
C GLN A 198 9.28 32.89 8.32
N THR A 199 8.29 32.05 8.64
CA THR A 199 8.50 30.61 8.85
C THR A 199 7.44 29.77 8.13
N GLN A 200 7.81 28.55 7.77
CA GLN A 200 6.89 27.51 7.30
C GLN A 200 7.03 26.26 8.18
N ASN A 201 6.00 25.40 8.20
CA ASN A 201 5.99 24.20 9.04
C ASN A 201 5.67 22.94 8.23
N ILE A 202 6.48 21.89 8.40
CA ILE A 202 6.14 20.54 7.95
C ILE A 202 5.56 19.76 9.13
N ASN A 203 4.38 19.19 8.94
CA ASN A 203 3.78 18.21 9.83
C ASN A 203 4.21 16.82 9.34
N VAL A 204 4.90 16.08 10.20
CA VAL A 204 5.34 14.70 9.94
C VAL A 204 4.43 13.76 10.71
N LEU A 205 3.85 12.79 10.02
CA LEU A 205 3.02 11.75 10.62
C LEU A 205 3.68 10.39 10.44
N LEU A 206 3.76 9.63 11.52
CA LEU A 206 4.10 8.21 11.52
C LEU A 206 2.82 7.43 11.73
N LEU A 207 2.36 6.70 10.71
CA LEU A 207 1.08 5.99 10.74
C LEU A 207 1.24 4.54 10.27
N PRO A 208 0.35 3.62 10.68
CA PRO A 208 0.20 2.31 10.02
C PRO A 208 -0.07 2.44 8.51
N ARG A 209 0.53 1.58 7.66
CA ARG A 209 0.38 1.63 6.19
C ARG A 209 -1.05 1.37 5.70
N ASN A 210 -1.88 0.70 6.49
CA ASN A 210 -3.28 0.41 6.14
C ASN A 210 -4.26 1.54 6.46
N ILE A 211 -3.76 2.74 6.78
CA ILE A 211 -4.58 3.94 6.93
C ILE A 211 -4.66 4.66 5.57
N PRO A 212 -5.88 4.89 5.03
CA PRO A 212 -6.03 5.57 3.75
C PRO A 212 -5.54 7.01 3.81
N MET A 213 -4.70 7.40 2.83
CA MET A 213 -4.20 8.76 2.70
C MET A 213 -5.35 9.77 2.57
N THR A 214 -6.44 9.39 1.88
CA THR A 214 -7.64 10.23 1.72
C THR A 214 -8.24 10.70 3.03
N GLU A 215 -8.24 9.83 4.06
CA GLU A 215 -8.71 10.19 5.40
C GLU A 215 -7.75 11.19 6.07
N VAL A 216 -6.44 10.93 6.00
CA VAL A 216 -5.42 11.78 6.62
C VAL A 216 -5.42 13.17 5.97
N SER A 217 -5.37 13.23 4.63
CA SER A 217 -5.34 14.49 3.87
C SER A 217 -6.50 15.42 4.19
N LYS A 218 -7.69 14.89 4.41
CA LYS A 218 -8.87 15.70 4.78
C LYS A 218 -8.69 16.41 6.11
N HIS A 219 -8.07 15.75 7.10
CA HIS A 219 -7.84 16.31 8.43
C HIS A 219 -6.70 17.33 8.48
N HIS A 220 -5.82 17.33 7.48
CA HIS A 220 -4.68 18.25 7.40
C HIS A 220 -4.90 19.46 6.51
N GLN A 221 -6.04 19.59 5.83
CA GLN A 221 -6.37 20.81 5.08
C GLN A 221 -6.32 22.05 6.00
N PRO A 222 -5.76 23.18 5.53
CA PRO A 222 -5.31 23.49 4.16
C PRO A 222 -3.83 23.17 3.87
N SER A 223 -3.19 22.29 4.65
CA SER A 223 -1.80 21.89 4.40
C SER A 223 -1.68 21.07 3.12
N HIS A 224 -0.60 21.28 2.38
CA HIS A 224 -0.29 20.56 1.15
C HIS A 224 0.45 19.26 1.48
N PHE A 225 0.02 18.14 0.90
CA PHE A 225 0.71 16.87 1.04
C PHE A 225 1.96 16.88 0.16
N ILE A 226 3.14 16.67 0.76
CA ILE A 226 4.38 16.53 -0.01
C ILE A 226 4.51 15.07 -0.39
N LEU A 227 4.53 14.81 -1.70
CA LEU A 227 4.65 13.46 -2.20
C LEU A 227 6.08 12.94 -1.99
N VAL A 228 6.22 11.96 -1.11
CA VAL A 228 7.48 11.28 -0.82
C VAL A 228 7.26 9.77 -0.72
N PRO A 229 8.30 8.94 -0.95
CA PRO A 229 8.24 7.52 -0.65
C PRO A 229 7.93 7.36 0.83
N SER A 230 6.74 6.83 1.14
CA SER A 230 6.24 6.86 2.52
C SER A 230 6.54 5.58 3.28
N ALA A 231 6.73 4.45 2.59
CA ALA A 231 6.83 3.14 3.21
C ALA A 231 8.02 3.03 4.18
N CYS A 232 7.74 2.56 5.40
CA CYS A 232 8.75 2.29 6.41
C CYS A 232 8.32 1.11 7.30
N ASN A 233 9.15 0.76 8.28
CA ASN A 233 8.75 -0.21 9.29
C ASN A 233 8.78 0.44 10.68
N LEU A 234 7.66 0.37 11.38
CA LEU A 234 7.49 0.96 12.71
C LEU A 234 7.26 -0.12 13.74
N ILE A 235 7.58 0.18 14.99
CA ILE A 235 7.43 -0.72 16.14
C ILE A 235 6.56 0.01 17.15
N LYS A 236 5.47 -0.64 17.56
CA LYS A 236 4.55 -0.10 18.58
C LYS A 236 5.30 0.18 19.88
N ASN A 237 4.92 1.24 20.59
CA ASN A 237 5.50 1.68 21.87
C ASN A 237 7.01 2.02 21.79
N THR A 238 7.55 2.20 20.59
CA THR A 238 8.92 2.65 20.38
C THR A 238 8.93 4.16 20.22
N THR A 239 9.92 4.80 20.84
CA THR A 239 10.13 6.24 20.68
C THR A 239 10.94 6.53 19.42
N TYR A 240 10.46 7.47 18.62
CA TYR A 240 11.13 7.97 17.42
C TYR A 240 11.60 9.41 17.60
N THR A 241 12.55 9.79 16.77
CA THR A 241 13.03 11.17 16.63
C THR A 241 13.11 11.55 15.15
N VAL A 242 13.00 12.84 14.87
CA VAL A 242 13.20 13.39 13.53
C VAL A 242 14.39 14.33 13.54
N HIS A 243 15.30 14.13 12.59
CA HIS A 243 16.40 15.02 12.31
C HIS A 243 16.13 15.80 11.01
N CYS A 244 16.32 17.11 11.07
CA CYS A 244 16.29 18.00 9.92
C CYS A 244 17.34 19.11 10.17
N PRO A 245 18.48 19.10 9.46
CA PRO A 245 19.59 20.02 9.73
C PRO A 245 19.24 21.50 9.61
N VAL A 246 18.33 21.84 8.68
CA VAL A 246 17.92 23.22 8.38
C VAL A 246 16.75 23.70 9.26
N ALA A 247 16.29 22.88 10.20
CA ALA A 247 15.17 23.23 11.05
C ALA A 247 15.53 24.24 12.14
N ASN A 248 14.71 25.28 12.23
CA ASN A 248 14.74 26.23 13.35
C ASN A 248 14.29 25.56 14.65
N LYS A 249 13.30 24.66 14.57
CA LYS A 249 12.75 23.95 15.71
C LYS A 249 12.02 22.69 15.29
N ILE A 250 12.19 21.61 16.04
CA ILE A 250 11.41 20.37 15.90
C ILE A 250 10.69 20.12 17.23
N GLN A 251 9.39 19.86 17.17
CA GLN A 251 8.57 19.56 18.36
C GLN A 251 7.57 18.43 18.09
N PRO A 252 7.38 17.49 19.02
CA PRO A 252 8.22 17.27 20.21
C PRO A 252 9.64 16.82 19.83
N LYS A 253 10.57 16.74 20.79
CA LYS A 253 11.93 16.23 20.52
C LYS A 253 11.96 14.73 20.24
N ARG A 254 10.98 14.02 20.80
CA ARG A 254 10.80 12.57 20.71
C ARG A 254 9.31 12.29 20.83
N ALA A 255 8.80 11.27 20.14
CA ALA A 255 7.41 10.86 20.20
C ALA A 255 7.33 9.33 20.16
N GLU A 256 6.39 8.76 20.90
CA GLU A 256 6.11 7.33 20.86
C GLU A 256 5.18 7.01 19.68
N PHE A 257 5.43 5.92 18.98
CA PHE A 257 4.53 5.43 17.94
C PHE A 257 3.51 4.46 18.52
N ASP A 258 2.22 4.75 18.29
CA ASP A 258 1.12 3.84 18.55
C ASP A 258 0.29 3.62 17.28
N MET A 259 -0.47 2.53 17.23
CA MET A 259 -1.34 2.17 16.11
C MET A 259 -2.71 2.84 16.28
N GLU A 260 -2.78 4.14 16.02
CA GLU A 260 -4.03 4.91 16.06
C GLU A 260 -4.74 4.89 14.69
N PHE A 261 -6.03 4.56 14.67
CA PHE A 261 -6.84 4.44 13.44
C PHE A 261 -7.92 5.54 13.35
N GLY A 262 -7.58 6.74 13.84
CA GLY A 262 -8.46 7.91 13.81
C GLY A 262 -9.39 8.02 15.02
N PRO A 263 -10.33 8.99 15.00
CA PRO A 263 -10.66 9.84 13.84
C PRO A 263 -9.68 11.00 13.62
N ASN A 264 -8.89 11.37 14.63
CA ASN A 264 -7.99 12.51 14.56
C ASN A 264 -6.56 12.07 14.27
N TYR A 265 -6.04 12.38 13.09
CA TYR A 265 -4.64 12.13 12.74
C TYR A 265 -3.80 13.35 13.16
N SER A 266 -3.15 13.28 14.32
CA SER A 266 -2.30 14.37 14.80
C SER A 266 -0.88 14.25 14.25
N PRO A 267 -0.20 15.37 13.92
CA PRO A 267 1.22 15.34 13.57
C PRO A 267 2.04 14.70 14.69
N THR A 268 2.83 13.69 14.36
CA THR A 268 3.81 13.09 15.28
C THR A 268 4.92 14.09 15.59
N PHE A 269 5.35 14.86 14.57
CA PHE A 269 6.30 15.96 14.72
C PHE A 269 5.87 17.17 13.88
N VAL A 270 6.22 18.36 14.36
CA VAL A 270 6.13 19.62 13.63
C VAL A 270 7.53 20.21 13.51
N ILE A 271 7.98 20.37 12.28
CA ILE A 271 9.28 20.93 11.91
C ILE A 271 9.06 22.36 11.44
N ARG A 272 9.63 23.33 12.14
CA ARG A 272 9.62 24.73 11.76
C ARG A 272 10.88 25.06 10.98
N LEU A 273 10.69 25.61 9.79
CA LEU A 273 11.72 25.99 8.85
C LEU A 273 11.68 27.51 8.59
N PRO A 274 12.79 28.11 8.12
CA PRO A 274 12.75 29.40 7.44
C PRO A 274 11.78 29.36 6.24
N MET A 275 11.07 30.45 5.97
CA MET A 275 10.06 30.49 4.90
C MET A 275 10.62 30.24 3.48
N ASN A 276 11.88 30.60 3.23
CA ASN A 276 12.51 30.43 1.91
C ASN A 276 13.33 29.12 1.83
N THR A 277 12.85 28.07 2.51
CA THR A 277 13.51 26.75 2.44
C THR A 277 12.89 26.00 1.28
N ASP A 278 13.71 25.68 0.29
CA ASP A 278 13.29 25.04 -0.96
C ASP A 278 13.35 23.52 -0.84
N GLU A 279 14.37 22.97 -0.19
CA GLU A 279 14.57 21.53 -0.02
C GLU A 279 14.96 21.20 1.42
N VAL A 280 14.57 20.01 1.89
CA VAL A 280 14.93 19.51 3.22
C VAL A 280 15.25 18.03 3.22
N THR A 281 16.33 17.65 3.90
CA THR A 281 16.57 16.25 4.29
C THR A 281 15.91 15.98 5.63
N LEU A 282 15.08 14.93 5.68
CA LEU A 282 14.39 14.45 6.86
C LEU A 282 14.84 13.02 7.16
N THR A 283 15.34 12.78 8.36
CA THR A 283 15.74 11.45 8.83
C THR A 283 14.93 11.07 10.07
N ILE A 284 14.20 9.96 10.02
CA ILE A 284 13.51 9.37 11.18
C ILE A 284 14.38 8.28 11.76
N ARG A 285 14.59 8.33 13.07
CA ARG A 285 15.37 7.34 13.82
C ARG A 285 14.59 6.76 14.97
N ASP A 286 14.83 5.49 15.26
CA ASP A 286 14.27 4.81 16.41
C ASP A 286 15.04 5.15 17.71
N GLN A 287 14.62 4.52 18.82
CA GLN A 287 15.21 4.72 20.14
C GLN A 287 16.67 4.21 20.27
N THR A 288 17.15 3.43 19.31
CA THR A 288 18.54 2.94 19.23
C THR A 288 19.41 3.83 18.32
N ASP A 289 18.87 4.94 17.83
CA ASP A 289 19.49 5.82 16.83
C ASP A 289 19.69 5.12 15.46
N THR A 290 18.95 4.04 15.20
CA THR A 290 18.93 3.39 13.90
C THR A 290 18.02 4.19 12.96
N GLU A 291 18.51 4.46 11.75
CA GLU A 291 17.73 5.09 10.69
C GLU A 291 16.63 4.16 10.19
N VAL A 292 15.40 4.66 10.23
CA VAL A 292 14.19 3.93 9.80
C VAL A 292 13.68 4.44 8.46
N TRP A 293 13.88 5.73 8.20
CA TRP A 293 13.48 6.39 6.96
C TRP A 293 14.29 7.66 6.77
N GLU A 294 14.79 7.90 5.56
CA GLU A 294 15.47 9.13 5.18
C GLU A 294 15.02 9.55 3.78
N HIS A 295 14.73 10.84 3.60
CA HIS A 295 14.40 11.38 2.30
C HIS A 295 14.72 12.88 2.20
N GLU A 296 15.09 13.30 1.00
CA GLU A 296 15.21 14.70 0.61
C GLU A 296 13.91 15.12 -0.07
N ALA A 297 13.20 16.07 0.53
CA ALA A 297 11.90 16.54 0.08
C ALA A 297 12.01 17.95 -0.50
N ASP A 298 11.49 18.11 -1.71
CA ASP A 298 11.27 19.41 -2.35
C ASP A 298 10.01 20.08 -1.75
N LEU A 299 10.16 21.33 -1.30
CA LEU A 299 9.12 22.16 -0.70
C LEU A 299 8.65 23.27 -1.65
N THR A 300 9.31 23.43 -2.80
CA THR A 300 9.00 24.47 -3.79
C THR A 300 7.78 24.18 -4.64
N ASP A 301 7.22 22.96 -4.53
CA ASP A 301 5.96 22.55 -5.19
C ASP A 301 4.71 23.24 -4.60
N HIS A 302 4.93 24.35 -3.89
CA HIS A 302 3.96 25.35 -3.45
C HIS A 302 3.43 26.28 -4.52
N LEU A 303 3.57 25.95 -5.80
CA LEU A 303 2.80 26.70 -6.78
C LEU A 303 1.32 26.54 -6.41
N PRO A 304 0.63 27.63 -6.02
CA PRO A 304 -0.80 27.57 -5.82
C PRO A 304 -1.34 26.99 -7.10
N PHE A 305 -2.15 25.94 -7.00
CA PHE A 305 -3.00 25.38 -8.05
C PHE A 305 -2.95 26.30 -9.26
N SER A 306 -1.99 26.06 -10.16
CA SER A 306 -1.76 27.01 -11.22
C SER A 306 -3.08 27.08 -11.96
N ALA A 307 -3.51 28.27 -12.36
CA ALA A 307 -4.69 28.50 -13.18
C ALA A 307 -4.59 27.86 -14.58
N ASP A 308 -3.81 26.77 -14.68
CA ASP A 308 -3.33 26.05 -15.83
C ASP A 308 -3.33 24.54 -15.48
N GLY A 309 -4.52 23.99 -15.23
CA GLY A 309 -4.88 22.58 -15.52
C GLY A 309 -4.10 21.41 -14.91
N ARG A 310 -2.99 21.58 -14.17
CA ARG A 310 -2.13 20.45 -13.77
C ARG A 310 -2.81 19.53 -12.75
N ILE A 311 -2.64 18.23 -12.97
CA ILE A 311 -3.19 17.16 -12.14
C ILE A 311 -2.41 17.08 -10.81
N PRO A 312 -3.07 17.02 -9.64
CA PRO A 312 -2.39 16.87 -8.35
C PRO A 312 -1.49 15.63 -8.28
N ALA A 313 -0.34 15.74 -7.60
CA ALA A 313 0.65 14.67 -7.46
C ALA A 313 0.04 13.36 -6.93
N GLU A 314 -0.94 13.44 -6.03
CA GLU A 314 -1.66 12.30 -5.47
C GLU A 314 -2.45 11.55 -6.55
N LYS A 315 -3.03 12.30 -7.49
CA LYS A 315 -3.79 11.73 -8.61
C LYS A 315 -2.86 11.09 -9.64
N ILE A 316 -1.62 11.57 -9.76
CA ILE A 316 -0.59 10.97 -10.63
C ILE A 316 -0.13 9.63 -10.04
N MET A 317 0.24 9.59 -8.76
CA MET A 317 0.60 8.37 -8.04
C MET A 317 -0.47 7.28 -8.16
N VAL A 318 -1.71 7.67 -7.89
CA VAL A 318 -2.89 6.81 -8.04
C VAL A 318 -2.99 6.24 -9.45
N MET A 319 -2.71 7.03 -10.47
CA MET A 319 -2.76 6.59 -11.86
C MET A 319 -1.60 5.66 -12.22
N LEU A 320 -0.38 5.95 -11.76
CA LEU A 320 0.78 5.08 -11.95
C LEU A 320 0.52 3.71 -11.32
N LEU A 321 -0.07 3.68 -10.12
CA LEU A 321 -0.45 2.44 -9.46
C LEU A 321 -1.52 1.67 -10.23
N ASP A 322 -2.59 2.33 -10.69
CA ASP A 322 -3.65 1.71 -11.50
C ASP A 322 -3.08 0.97 -12.73
N ILE A 323 -2.12 1.60 -13.39
CA ILE A 323 -1.45 1.02 -14.55
C ILE A 323 -0.63 -0.22 -14.18
N LEU A 324 0.09 -0.20 -13.05
CA LEU A 324 0.84 -1.37 -12.60
C LEU A 324 -0.07 -2.52 -12.17
N GLU A 325 -1.25 -2.22 -11.62
CA GLU A 325 -2.27 -3.21 -11.25
C GLU A 325 -2.92 -3.85 -12.49
N ASP A 326 -3.04 -3.11 -13.60
CA ASP A 326 -3.49 -3.66 -14.89
C ASP A 326 -2.46 -4.59 -15.58
N LEU A 327 -1.23 -4.64 -15.07
CA LEU A 327 -0.23 -5.61 -15.52
C LEU A 327 -0.45 -6.94 -14.79
N ASN A 328 -0.51 -8.05 -15.54
CA ASN A 328 -0.44 -9.36 -14.90
C ASN A 328 0.96 -9.60 -14.28
N ASP A 329 1.12 -10.64 -13.48
CA ASP A 329 2.36 -10.84 -12.71
C ASP A 329 3.60 -11.05 -13.60
N GLU A 330 3.47 -11.66 -14.77
CA GLU A 330 4.58 -11.82 -15.72
C GLU A 330 4.94 -10.50 -16.41
N GLU A 331 3.94 -9.70 -16.77
CA GLU A 331 4.13 -8.34 -17.30
C GLU A 331 4.74 -7.42 -16.27
N PHE A 332 4.28 -7.49 -15.02
CA PHE A 332 4.84 -6.73 -13.92
C PHE A 332 6.28 -7.16 -13.60
N LYS A 333 6.59 -8.45 -13.68
CA LYS A 333 7.96 -8.95 -13.55
C LYS A 333 8.86 -8.43 -14.67
N LYS A 334 8.37 -8.37 -15.91
CA LYS A 334 9.08 -7.75 -17.04
C LYS A 334 9.24 -6.24 -16.83
N PHE A 335 8.20 -5.56 -16.36
CA PHE A 335 8.25 -4.14 -16.02
C PHE A 335 9.36 -3.85 -15.00
N LYS A 336 9.40 -4.60 -13.90
CA LYS A 336 10.48 -4.51 -12.90
C LYS A 336 11.85 -4.87 -13.46
N TRP A 337 11.93 -5.78 -14.43
CA TRP A 337 13.19 -6.08 -15.10
C TRP A 337 13.72 -4.87 -15.88
N HIS A 338 12.86 -4.18 -16.62
CA HIS A 338 13.24 -2.99 -17.38
C HIS A 338 13.59 -1.79 -16.49
N LEU A 339 12.97 -1.65 -15.31
CA LEU A 339 13.34 -0.62 -14.34
C LEU A 339 14.79 -0.73 -13.85
N LYS A 340 15.43 -1.91 -13.95
CA LYS A 340 16.85 -2.11 -13.62
C LYS A 340 17.81 -1.52 -14.64
N THR A 341 17.30 -1.19 -15.83
CA THR A 341 18.12 -0.80 -16.99
C THR A 341 17.71 0.55 -17.56
N GLU A 342 16.50 1.03 -17.28
CA GLU A 342 15.99 2.29 -17.82
C GLU A 342 16.72 3.48 -17.20
N VAL A 343 17.38 4.29 -18.04
CA VAL A 343 18.07 5.53 -17.65
C VAL A 343 17.22 6.69 -18.12
N TRP A 344 16.91 7.62 -17.21
CA TRP A 344 16.14 8.82 -17.53
C TRP A 344 16.92 10.07 -17.10
N ASN A 345 17.17 11.02 -18.02
CA ASN A 345 17.90 12.26 -17.75
C ASN A 345 19.23 12.08 -16.97
N ASN A 346 20.03 11.07 -17.33
CA ASN A 346 21.27 10.69 -16.64
C ASN A 346 21.10 10.20 -15.20
N ILE A 347 19.87 9.99 -14.73
CA ILE A 347 19.58 9.34 -13.45
C ILE A 347 19.79 7.84 -13.59
N SER A 348 20.50 7.27 -12.60
CA SER A 348 20.83 5.84 -12.59
C SER A 348 19.59 4.96 -12.37
N PRO A 349 19.53 3.77 -12.98
CA PRO A 349 18.38 2.87 -12.83
C PRO A 349 18.19 2.37 -11.39
N ILE A 350 16.97 1.93 -11.06
CA ILE A 350 16.64 1.41 -9.73
C ILE A 350 17.34 0.06 -9.52
N LYS A 351 18.09 -0.06 -8.41
CA LYS A 351 18.87 -1.28 -8.11
C LYS A 351 17.95 -2.49 -7.89
N GLU A 352 18.41 -3.66 -8.34
CA GLU A 352 17.65 -4.92 -8.31
C GLU A 352 17.24 -5.35 -6.89
N ASN A 353 18.07 -5.07 -5.89
CA ASN A 353 17.79 -5.41 -4.50
C ASN A 353 16.46 -4.79 -4.01
N TYR A 354 16.16 -3.54 -4.40
CA TYR A 354 14.90 -2.88 -4.06
C TYR A 354 13.71 -3.45 -4.85
N LEU A 355 13.89 -3.74 -6.15
CA LEU A 355 12.80 -4.22 -7.01
C LEU A 355 12.41 -5.68 -6.78
N SER A 356 13.35 -6.52 -6.32
CA SER A 356 13.13 -7.97 -6.19
C SER A 356 11.95 -8.32 -5.28
N LYS A 357 11.75 -7.56 -4.20
CA LYS A 357 10.68 -7.75 -3.21
C LYS A 357 9.57 -6.70 -3.27
N ALA A 358 9.75 -5.64 -4.05
CA ALA A 358 8.77 -4.57 -4.19
C ALA A 358 7.45 -5.10 -4.77
N ASP A 359 6.35 -4.80 -4.07
CA ASP A 359 5.00 -4.89 -4.62
C ASP A 359 4.72 -3.72 -5.59
N ARG A 360 3.50 -3.64 -6.14
CA ARG A 360 3.14 -2.60 -7.12
C ARG A 360 3.18 -1.20 -6.51
N ASN A 361 2.77 -1.05 -5.25
CA ASN A 361 2.86 0.22 -4.53
C ASN A 361 4.32 0.60 -4.28
N ASP A 362 5.10 -0.33 -3.74
CA ASP A 362 6.53 -0.13 -3.50
C ASP A 362 7.26 0.23 -4.81
N THR A 363 6.81 -0.30 -5.95
CA THR A 363 7.39 0.00 -7.27
C THR A 363 7.03 1.41 -7.73
N VAL A 364 5.80 1.89 -7.54
CA VAL A 364 5.45 3.30 -7.80
C VAL A 364 6.29 4.22 -6.92
N ASP A 365 6.38 3.91 -5.61
CA ASP A 365 7.17 4.69 -4.66
C ASP A 365 8.64 4.76 -5.10
N LEU A 366 9.24 3.63 -5.48
CA LEU A 366 10.62 3.58 -5.98
C LEU A 366 10.81 4.35 -7.30
N MET A 367 9.83 4.33 -8.19
CA MET A 367 9.89 5.09 -9.45
C MET A 367 9.84 6.59 -9.21
N VAL A 368 8.91 7.05 -8.38
CA VAL A 368 8.80 8.46 -8.00
C VAL A 368 10.02 8.90 -7.21
N GLN A 369 10.54 8.04 -6.31
CA GLN A 369 11.77 8.28 -5.56
C GLN A 369 12.98 8.51 -6.47
N THR A 370 13.08 7.71 -7.54
CA THR A 370 14.28 7.68 -8.37
C THR A 370 14.21 8.74 -9.47
N TYR A 371 13.05 8.90 -10.10
CA TYR A 371 12.91 9.69 -11.34
C TYR A 371 12.03 10.93 -11.17
N GLU A 372 11.58 11.26 -9.96
CA GLU A 372 10.55 12.28 -9.70
C GLU A 372 9.22 11.97 -10.42
N ILE A 373 8.16 12.76 -10.20
CA ILE A 373 6.84 12.47 -10.78
C ILE A 373 6.89 12.46 -12.31
N THR A 374 7.50 13.49 -12.90
CA THR A 374 7.57 13.65 -14.35
C THR A 374 8.39 12.54 -15.00
N GLY A 375 9.52 12.16 -14.39
CA GLY A 375 10.34 11.07 -14.89
C GLY A 375 9.69 9.71 -14.65
N ALA A 376 8.99 9.49 -13.53
CA ALA A 376 8.26 8.26 -13.26
C ALA A 376 7.17 7.99 -14.32
N VAL A 377 6.40 9.02 -14.69
CA VAL A 377 5.40 8.94 -15.78
C VAL A 377 6.08 8.57 -17.11
N GLN A 378 7.20 9.23 -17.43
CA GLN A 378 7.91 9.02 -18.69
C GLN A 378 8.60 7.64 -18.77
N VAL A 379 9.22 7.21 -17.67
CA VAL A 379 9.82 5.88 -17.52
C VAL A 379 8.75 4.80 -17.63
N MET A 380 7.60 4.98 -16.95
CA MET A 380 6.48 4.05 -17.07
C MET A 380 6.01 3.93 -18.52
N GLU A 381 5.85 5.04 -19.22
CA GLU A 381 5.44 5.03 -20.64
C GLU A 381 6.43 4.27 -21.52
N ASN A 382 7.74 4.52 -21.35
CA ASN A 382 8.79 3.85 -22.12
C ASN A 382 8.77 2.33 -21.89
N ILE A 383 8.64 1.92 -20.63
CA ILE A 383 8.65 0.51 -20.27
C ILE A 383 7.38 -0.18 -20.76
N LEU A 384 6.20 0.44 -20.62
CA LEU A 384 4.95 -0.11 -21.15
C LEU A 384 4.99 -0.35 -22.65
N LYS A 385 5.58 0.58 -23.42
CA LYS A 385 5.82 0.40 -24.85
C LYS A 385 6.74 -0.79 -25.10
N THR A 386 7.80 -0.94 -24.31
CA THR A 386 8.78 -2.01 -24.42
C THR A 386 8.16 -3.38 -24.13
N ILE A 387 7.29 -3.49 -23.13
CA ILE A 387 6.55 -4.73 -22.83
C ILE A 387 5.28 -4.90 -23.67
N CYS A 388 5.08 -4.05 -24.69
CA CYS A 388 3.96 -4.08 -25.65
C CYS A 388 2.56 -3.81 -25.04
N ARG A 389 2.47 -3.17 -23.87
CA ARG A 389 1.20 -2.71 -23.24
C ARG A 389 0.82 -1.30 -23.69
N ASN A 390 0.73 -1.10 -25.01
CA ASN A 390 0.37 0.18 -25.62
C ASN A 390 -1.09 0.59 -25.32
N ASP A 391 -1.93 -0.35 -24.91
CA ASP A 391 -3.27 -0.11 -24.38
C ASP A 391 -3.24 0.75 -23.10
N LEU A 392 -2.28 0.50 -22.21
CA LEU A 392 -2.12 1.23 -20.94
C LEU A 392 -1.41 2.58 -21.11
N VAL A 393 -0.57 2.74 -22.14
CA VAL A 393 0.07 4.03 -22.47
C VAL A 393 -0.96 5.14 -22.69
N LYS A 394 -2.16 4.79 -23.20
CA LYS A 394 -3.25 5.76 -23.38
C LYS A 394 -3.76 6.32 -22.05
N LYS A 395 -3.75 5.54 -20.97
CA LYS A 395 -4.11 6.04 -19.63
C LYS A 395 -3.12 7.11 -19.17
N LEU A 396 -1.81 6.91 -19.37
CA LEU A 396 -0.76 7.90 -19.05
C LEU A 396 -0.87 9.18 -19.88
N SER A 397 -1.35 9.11 -21.13
CA SER A 397 -1.45 10.29 -21.99
C SER A 397 -2.41 11.36 -21.45
N THR A 398 -3.30 11.00 -20.53
CA THR A 398 -4.19 11.94 -19.82
C THR A 398 -3.45 12.84 -18.81
N LEU A 399 -2.19 12.53 -18.49
CA LEU A 399 -1.33 13.32 -17.60
C LEU A 399 -0.53 14.42 -18.29
N ARG A 400 -0.55 14.47 -19.63
CA ARG A 400 0.26 15.41 -20.44
C ARG A 400 -0.45 16.74 -20.78
N HIS A 401 -1.68 16.95 -20.32
CA HIS A 401 -2.50 18.11 -20.68
C HIS A 401 -2.91 18.92 -19.46
#